data_AF-A0A7S1QDV0-F1
#
_entry.id   AF-A0A7S1QDV0-F1
#
_cell.length_a   1.000
_cell.length_b   1.000
_cell.length_c   1.000
_cell.angle_alpha   90.00
_cell.angle_beta   90.00
_cell.angle_gamma   90.00
#
_symmetry.space_group_name_H-M   'P 1'
#
loop_
_entity.id
_entity.type
_entity.pdbx_description
1 polymer ?
#
loop_
_entity_poly.entity_id
_entity_poly.type
_entity_poly.pdbx_seq_one_letter_code
_entity_poly.pdbx_strand_id
1 'polypeptide(L)'
;GVLAQAIPARSHPPSARSPRMFAWPEKRGIASTVIRSADTWQARSPLIPHEAFRWLHSELRLALENFDPSVPGQEWQGKAMSEWLREYYLESIHHHHDAEEDVYNPWLAALGAEVPPSIASDHRELVATIEVCLGLAKSLVGGDASAASSLKRELAGMMDVLEVHFDMEDEYYSRVLVDFNVTQAEEGAAVGRINQDMGLEGCRVLLPMVVYAMYAWGGPEVVEQFKGNVPPPVWATLESDWLDDFFCNNLRVIRRLQGRAEPELAEGA
;
A
#
# COMPACT_ATOMS: atom_id res chain seq x y z
N GLY A 1 -14.18 0.33 30.68
CA GLY A 1 -13.61 -0.35 29.51
C GLY A 1 -14.59 -0.20 28.39
N VAL A 2 -14.28 0.64 27.40
CA VAL A 2 -15.13 0.85 26.22
C VAL A 2 -14.80 -0.30 25.26
N LEU A 3 -15.75 -1.23 25.12
CA LEU A 3 -15.66 -2.31 24.14
C LEU A 3 -15.68 -1.67 22.74
N ALA A 4 -14.58 -1.81 22.01
CA ALA A 4 -14.52 -1.55 20.58
C ALA A 4 -15.57 -2.45 19.90
N GLN A 5 -16.62 -1.84 19.34
CA GLN A 5 -17.60 -2.56 18.54
C GLN A 5 -16.91 -2.98 17.24
N ALA A 6 -16.76 -4.28 17.04
CA ALA A 6 -16.31 -4.84 15.77
C ALA A 6 -17.26 -4.37 14.66
N ILE A 7 -16.72 -3.66 13.67
CA ILE A 7 -17.44 -3.28 12.47
C ILE A 7 -17.75 -4.58 11.72
N PRO A 8 -19.01 -4.88 11.37
CA PRO A 8 -19.34 -6.11 10.66
C PRO A 8 -18.66 -6.12 9.28
N ALA A 9 -17.86 -7.17 9.02
CA ALA A 9 -17.29 -7.42 7.71
C ALA A 9 -18.41 -7.45 6.66
N ARG A 10 -18.30 -6.60 5.63
CA ARG A 10 -19.28 -6.60 4.53
C ARG A 10 -19.16 -7.91 3.78
N SER A 11 -20.19 -8.75 3.87
CA SER A 11 -20.33 -9.93 3.01
C SER A 11 -20.74 -9.49 1.61
N HIS A 12 -19.77 -9.29 0.72
CA HIS A 12 -20.05 -9.11 -0.70
C HIS A 12 -20.41 -10.47 -1.31
N PRO A 13 -21.56 -10.60 -2.02
CA PRO A 13 -21.92 -11.87 -2.65
C PRO A 13 -20.91 -12.21 -3.77
N PRO A 14 -20.51 -13.49 -3.91
CA PRO A 14 -19.56 -13.90 -4.94
C PRO A 14 -20.12 -13.61 -6.34
N SER A 15 -19.37 -12.83 -7.12
CA SER A 15 -19.72 -12.42 -8.47
C SER A 15 -19.65 -13.60 -9.45
N ALA A 16 -20.73 -13.85 -10.19
CA ALA A 16 -20.76 -14.80 -11.29
C ALA A 16 -20.04 -14.18 -12.51
N ARG A 17 -18.73 -14.44 -12.58
CA ARG A 17 -17.72 -14.04 -13.58
C ARG A 17 -18.24 -13.55 -14.96
N SER A 18 -17.94 -12.29 -15.29
CA SER A 18 -17.69 -11.70 -16.62
C SER A 18 -16.75 -10.49 -16.45
N PRO A 19 -16.08 -10.03 -17.52
CA PRO A 19 -14.63 -10.18 -17.76
C PRO A 19 -13.74 -9.41 -16.76
N ARG A 20 -12.46 -9.80 -16.68
CA ARG A 20 -11.39 -9.07 -15.99
C ARG A 20 -11.28 -7.63 -16.55
N MET A 21 -12.06 -6.69 -16.03
CA MET A 21 -12.02 -5.24 -16.35
C MET A 21 -10.70 -4.58 -15.91
N PHE A 22 -9.82 -5.37 -15.32
CA PHE A 22 -8.54 -4.98 -14.80
C PHE A 22 -7.51 -4.88 -15.94
N ALA A 23 -7.10 -3.65 -16.24
CA ALA A 23 -5.95 -3.37 -17.09
C ALA A 23 -4.72 -3.14 -16.21
N TRP A 24 -3.63 -3.84 -16.53
CA TRP A 24 -2.33 -3.58 -15.93
C TRP A 24 -1.82 -2.17 -16.28
N PRO A 25 -1.05 -1.54 -15.39
CA PRO A 25 -0.50 -0.21 -15.66
C PRO A 25 0.57 -0.24 -16.74
N GLU A 26 0.80 0.91 -17.37
CA GLU A 26 1.98 1.11 -18.21
C GLU A 26 3.27 1.03 -17.37
N LYS A 27 4.34 0.53 -18.00
CA LYS A 27 5.65 0.45 -17.35
C LYS A 27 6.26 1.85 -17.19
N ARG A 28 6.55 2.25 -15.95
CA ARG A 28 7.11 3.56 -15.55
C ARG A 28 8.55 3.46 -15.03
N GLY A 29 9.03 2.26 -14.67
CA GLY A 29 10.33 2.06 -14.03
C GLY A 29 10.30 2.28 -12.52
N ILE A 30 11.46 2.17 -11.88
CA ILE A 30 11.63 2.29 -10.42
C ILE A 30 11.59 3.76 -10.00
N ALA A 31 10.78 4.09 -9.00
CA ALA A 31 10.64 5.42 -8.43
C ALA A 31 11.68 5.73 -7.33
N SER A 32 12.13 4.73 -6.57
CA SER A 32 13.17 4.85 -5.54
C SER A 32 14.32 5.74 -5.95
N THR A 33 14.74 6.66 -5.06
CA THR A 33 15.82 7.58 -5.39
C THR A 33 17.21 7.01 -5.15
N VAL A 34 17.28 5.93 -4.38
CA VAL A 34 18.52 5.25 -3.98
C VAL A 34 18.76 3.96 -4.75
N ILE A 35 17.72 3.14 -4.98
CA ILE A 35 17.83 1.90 -5.77
C ILE A 35 17.39 2.19 -7.20
N ARG A 36 18.35 2.27 -8.13
CA ARG A 36 18.09 2.59 -9.54
C ARG A 36 18.01 1.37 -10.45
N SER A 37 18.35 0.20 -9.94
CA SER A 37 18.26 -1.08 -10.66
C SER A 37 17.81 -2.21 -9.75
N ALA A 38 17.04 -3.12 -10.32
CA ALA A 38 16.47 -4.31 -9.70
C ALA A 38 17.21 -5.59 -10.13
N ASP A 39 18.49 -5.50 -10.50
CA ASP A 39 19.25 -6.62 -11.05
C ASP A 39 19.56 -7.73 -10.02
N THR A 40 19.61 -7.38 -8.73
CA THR A 40 19.83 -8.33 -7.63
C THR A 40 18.54 -8.54 -6.83
N TRP A 41 18.42 -9.67 -6.12
CA TRP A 41 17.26 -9.87 -5.26
C TRP A 41 17.33 -8.99 -4.00
N GLN A 42 18.53 -8.69 -3.48
CA GLN A 42 18.71 -7.79 -2.33
C GLN A 42 18.20 -6.38 -2.61
N ALA A 43 18.47 -5.86 -3.81
CA ALA A 43 17.94 -4.56 -4.24
C ALA A 43 16.44 -4.61 -4.54
N ARG A 44 15.92 -5.75 -5.03
CA ARG A 44 14.50 -5.89 -5.34
C ARG A 44 13.61 -6.02 -4.11
N SER A 45 14.10 -6.67 -3.06
CA SER A 45 13.28 -6.99 -1.91
C SER A 45 12.61 -5.76 -1.26
N PRO A 46 13.34 -4.70 -0.86
CA PRO A 46 12.71 -3.53 -0.26
C PRO A 46 11.85 -2.75 -1.27
N LEU A 47 12.18 -2.80 -2.57
CA LEU A 47 11.34 -2.16 -3.60
C LEU A 47 9.93 -2.75 -3.71
N ILE A 48 9.71 -4.02 -3.35
CA ILE A 48 8.41 -4.69 -3.51
C ILE A 48 7.29 -3.93 -2.77
N PRO A 49 7.38 -3.70 -1.44
CA PRO A 49 6.41 -2.89 -0.74
C PRO A 49 6.55 -1.40 -1.04
N HIS A 50 7.78 -0.86 -1.10
CA HIS A 50 7.97 0.60 -1.17
C HIS A 50 7.49 1.19 -2.49
N GLU A 51 7.73 0.54 -3.63
CA GLU A 51 7.24 1.03 -4.92
C GLU A 51 5.70 1.00 -5.00
N ALA A 52 5.05 0.13 -4.23
CA ALA A 52 3.60 0.10 -4.11
C ALA A 52 3.06 1.34 -3.40
N PHE A 53 3.71 1.77 -2.32
CA PHE A 53 3.40 3.01 -1.64
C PHE A 53 3.76 4.25 -2.46
N ARG A 54 4.93 4.30 -3.10
CA ARG A 54 5.31 5.40 -4.01
C ARG A 54 4.31 5.57 -5.14
N TRP A 55 3.85 4.46 -5.72
CA TRP A 55 2.79 4.49 -6.72
C TRP A 55 1.48 5.07 -6.14
N LEU A 56 1.05 4.60 -4.97
CA LEU A 56 -0.12 5.14 -4.29
C LEU A 56 0.02 6.62 -3.93
N HIS A 57 1.18 7.07 -3.48
CA HIS A 57 1.45 8.47 -3.15
C HIS A 57 1.28 9.35 -4.39
N SER A 58 1.79 8.92 -5.55
CA SER A 58 1.58 9.63 -6.82
C SER A 58 0.10 9.77 -7.16
N GLU A 59 -0.68 8.68 -7.07
CA GLU A 59 -2.11 8.72 -7.38
C GLU A 59 -2.91 9.51 -6.33
N LEU A 60 -2.54 9.44 -5.05
CA LEU A 60 -3.18 10.20 -3.97
C LEU A 60 -2.90 11.69 -4.09
N ARG A 61 -1.71 12.12 -4.47
CA ARG A 61 -1.43 13.55 -4.72
C ARG A 61 -2.33 14.13 -5.80
N LEU A 62 -2.52 13.41 -6.90
CA LEU A 62 -3.46 13.79 -7.97
C LEU A 62 -4.92 13.84 -7.48
N ALA A 63 -5.30 12.94 -6.57
CA ALA A 63 -6.62 12.97 -5.96
C ALA A 63 -6.79 14.19 -5.03
N LEU A 64 -5.77 14.52 -4.24
CA LEU A 64 -5.79 15.68 -3.34
C LEU A 64 -5.88 17.01 -4.10
N GLU A 65 -5.33 17.11 -5.31
CA GLU A 65 -5.49 18.30 -6.18
C GLU A 65 -6.97 18.59 -6.48
N ASN A 66 -7.78 17.55 -6.70
CA ASN A 66 -9.19 17.63 -7.05
C ASN A 66 -10.15 17.46 -5.86
N PHE A 67 -9.61 17.22 -4.66
CA PHE A 67 -10.37 17.00 -3.45
C PHE A 67 -10.86 18.31 -2.85
N ASP A 68 -12.15 18.60 -3.02
CA ASP A 68 -12.87 19.71 -2.41
C ASP A 68 -14.35 19.34 -2.16
N PRO A 69 -14.65 18.63 -1.05
CA PRO A 69 -16.01 18.23 -0.72
C PRO A 69 -16.93 19.40 -0.36
N SER A 70 -16.45 20.65 -0.33
CA SER A 70 -17.26 21.84 -0.09
C SER A 70 -17.92 22.37 -1.37
N VAL A 71 -17.44 21.95 -2.55
CA VAL A 71 -18.03 22.32 -3.84
C VAL A 71 -19.36 21.59 -4.02
N PRO A 72 -20.45 22.30 -4.38
CA PRO A 72 -21.74 21.66 -4.64
C PRO A 72 -21.64 20.53 -5.66
N GLY A 73 -22.16 19.35 -5.31
CA GLY A 73 -22.07 18.13 -6.12
C GLY A 73 -20.81 17.29 -5.90
N GLN A 74 -19.88 17.72 -5.05
CA GLN A 74 -18.67 16.98 -4.67
C GLN A 74 -18.70 16.44 -3.23
N GLU A 75 -19.84 16.52 -2.55
CA GLU A 75 -20.00 16.08 -1.16
C GLU A 75 -19.67 14.58 -0.98
N TRP A 76 -19.82 13.79 -2.05
CA TRP A 76 -19.47 12.38 -2.10
C TRP A 76 -17.98 12.12 -1.85
N GLN A 77 -17.10 13.07 -2.18
CA GLN A 77 -15.65 12.91 -2.06
C GLN A 77 -15.22 12.66 -0.62
N GLY A 78 -15.82 13.36 0.35
CA GLY A 78 -15.45 13.24 1.77
C GLY A 78 -15.65 11.82 2.29
N LYS A 79 -16.78 11.20 1.95
CA LYS A 79 -17.04 9.80 2.29
C LYS A 79 -16.11 8.84 1.54
N ALA A 80 -15.97 9.01 0.22
CA ALA A 80 -15.15 8.12 -0.60
C ALA A 80 -13.67 8.14 -0.19
N MET A 81 -13.09 9.32 0.04
CA MET A 81 -11.73 9.48 0.53
C MET A 81 -11.57 8.85 1.92
N SER A 82 -12.52 9.08 2.84
CA SER A 82 -12.46 8.53 4.20
C SER A 82 -12.50 7.01 4.23
N GLU A 83 -13.41 6.39 3.47
CA GLU A 83 -13.49 4.93 3.32
C GLU A 83 -12.22 4.37 2.68
N TRP A 84 -11.73 4.98 1.60
CA TRP A 84 -10.52 4.53 0.90
C TRP A 84 -9.26 4.64 1.76
N LEU A 85 -9.07 5.75 2.47
CA LEU A 85 -7.92 5.95 3.36
C LEU A 85 -7.87 4.88 4.45
N ARG A 86 -9.00 4.62 5.10
CA ARG A 86 -9.07 3.64 6.19
C ARG A 86 -8.88 2.21 5.68
N GLU A 87 -9.52 1.84 4.57
CA GLU A 87 -9.58 0.44 4.14
C GLU A 87 -8.37 0.00 3.33
N TYR A 88 -7.69 0.92 2.64
CA TYR A 88 -6.62 0.56 1.70
C TYR A 88 -5.28 1.23 1.96
N TYR A 89 -5.25 2.46 2.46
CA TYR A 89 -4.01 3.21 2.52
C TYR A 89 -3.38 3.20 3.91
N LEU A 90 -4.07 3.76 4.90
CA LEU A 90 -3.55 3.92 6.25
C LEU A 90 -3.35 2.57 6.95
N GLU A 91 -4.29 1.63 6.78
CA GLU A 91 -4.13 0.26 7.30
C GLU A 91 -2.94 -0.45 6.64
N SER A 92 -2.71 -0.25 5.34
CA SER A 92 -1.57 -0.85 4.64
C SER A 92 -0.24 -0.32 5.15
N ILE A 93 -0.14 0.99 5.40
CA ILE A 93 1.05 1.60 5.99
C ILE A 93 1.28 1.05 7.40
N HIS A 94 0.22 0.95 8.22
CA HIS A 94 0.32 0.40 9.57
C HIS A 94 0.84 -1.05 9.54
N HIS A 95 0.24 -1.92 8.73
CA HIS A 95 0.68 -3.32 8.59
C HIS A 95 2.12 -3.45 8.08
N HIS A 96 2.53 -2.60 7.15
CA HIS A 96 3.89 -2.62 6.62
C HIS A 96 4.93 -2.32 7.71
N HIS A 97 4.72 -1.27 8.50
CA HIS A 97 5.66 -0.91 9.56
C HIS A 97 5.59 -1.84 10.78
N ASP A 98 4.41 -2.35 11.14
CA ASP A 98 4.30 -3.41 12.16
C ASP A 98 5.15 -4.63 11.76
N ALA A 99 5.10 -5.04 10.49
CA ALA A 99 5.90 -6.14 9.98
C ALA A 99 7.41 -5.89 10.07
N GLU A 100 7.84 -4.64 9.87
CA GLU A 100 9.24 -4.25 10.04
C GLU A 100 9.66 -4.31 11.51
N GLU A 101 8.91 -3.69 12.40
CA GLU A 101 9.24 -3.59 13.82
C GLU A 101 9.15 -4.93 14.55
N ASP A 102 8.14 -5.73 14.25
CA ASP A 102 7.89 -6.98 14.98
C ASP A 102 8.67 -8.16 14.39
N VAL A 103 9.04 -8.11 13.10
CA VAL A 103 9.63 -9.27 12.40
C VAL A 103 10.94 -8.93 11.70
N TYR A 104 10.97 -7.95 10.80
CA TYR A 104 12.10 -7.74 9.90
C TYR A 104 13.32 -7.14 10.60
N ASN A 105 13.15 -6.02 11.30
CA ASN A 105 14.19 -5.34 12.07
C ASN A 105 14.78 -6.24 13.17
N PRO A 106 13.97 -6.97 13.97
CA PRO A 106 14.50 -7.94 14.93
C PRO A 106 15.29 -9.08 14.28
N TRP A 107 14.85 -9.57 13.10
CA TRP A 107 15.57 -10.60 12.37
C TRP A 107 16.93 -10.12 11.87
N LEU A 108 17.03 -8.91 11.31
CA LEU A 108 18.30 -8.30 10.93
C LEU A 108 19.21 -8.09 12.14
N ALA A 109 18.68 -7.61 13.25
CA ALA A 109 19.43 -7.45 14.49
C ALA A 109 19.99 -8.78 15.01
N ALA A 110 19.26 -9.89 14.85
CA ALA A 110 19.73 -11.22 15.21
C ALA A 110 20.90 -11.72 14.34
N LEU A 111 21.09 -11.16 13.14
CA LEU A 111 22.27 -11.40 12.30
C LEU A 111 23.49 -10.59 12.77
N GLY A 112 23.29 -9.63 13.67
CA GLY A 112 24.31 -8.69 14.16
C GLY A 112 24.28 -7.32 13.47
N ALA A 113 23.25 -7.02 12.67
CA ALA A 113 23.09 -5.71 12.07
C ALA A 113 22.65 -4.67 13.12
N GLU A 114 23.23 -3.47 13.05
CA GLU A 114 22.78 -2.33 13.86
C GLU A 114 21.70 -1.58 13.09
N VAL A 115 20.45 -1.64 13.54
CA VAL A 115 19.33 -0.90 12.93
C VAL A 115 19.43 0.57 13.35
N PRO A 116 19.59 1.53 12.41
CA PRO A 116 19.66 2.94 12.72
C PRO A 116 18.41 3.38 13.49
N PRO A 117 18.54 4.24 14.52
CA PRO A 117 17.39 4.77 15.23
C PRO A 117 16.38 5.44 14.31
N SER A 118 16.81 6.11 13.24
CA SER A 118 15.92 6.75 12.26
C SER A 118 15.04 5.78 11.47
N ILE A 119 15.38 4.49 11.43
CA ILE A 119 14.49 3.47 10.84
C ILE A 119 13.44 3.04 11.88
N ALA A 120 13.82 2.83 13.14
CA ALA A 120 12.88 2.36 14.18
C ALA A 120 12.07 3.48 14.88
N SER A 121 12.58 4.71 14.99
CA SER A 121 11.93 5.79 15.76
C SER A 121 10.79 6.45 15.01
N ASP A 122 10.91 6.53 13.69
CA ASP A 122 10.03 7.32 12.83
C ASP A 122 8.63 6.70 12.74
N HIS A 123 8.52 5.38 12.97
CA HIS A 123 7.24 4.67 12.98
C HIS A 123 6.27 5.18 14.04
N ARG A 124 6.75 5.61 15.23
CA ARG A 124 5.87 6.15 16.28
C ARG A 124 5.26 7.50 15.90
N GLU A 125 6.04 8.35 15.25
CA GLU A 125 5.57 9.65 14.77
C GLU A 125 4.61 9.48 13.59
N LEU A 126 4.89 8.50 12.73
CA LEU A 126 4.01 8.11 11.63
C LEU A 126 2.66 7.59 12.13
N VAL A 127 2.63 6.67 13.10
CA VAL A 127 1.38 6.16 13.70
C VAL A 127 0.55 7.31 14.30
N ALA A 128 1.19 8.27 14.97
CA ALA A 128 0.49 9.45 15.46
C ALA A 128 -0.13 10.28 14.31
N THR A 129 0.57 10.42 13.19
CA THR A 129 0.07 11.12 11.99
C THR A 129 -1.08 10.36 11.32
N ILE A 130 -1.03 9.02 11.30
CA ILE A 130 -2.13 8.16 10.83
C ILE A 130 -3.40 8.41 11.64
N GLU A 131 -3.30 8.43 12.98
CA GLU A 131 -4.44 8.69 13.86
C GLU A 131 -5.03 10.09 13.65
N VAL A 132 -4.19 11.10 13.41
CA VAL A 132 -4.65 12.45 13.04
C VAL A 132 -5.42 12.41 11.71
N CYS A 133 -4.90 11.70 10.70
CA CYS A 133 -5.57 11.56 9.41
C CYS A 133 -6.91 10.83 9.53
N LEU A 134 -6.99 9.75 10.32
CA LEU A 134 -8.23 9.02 10.60
C LEU A 134 -9.26 9.91 11.32
N GLY A 135 -8.82 10.70 12.29
CA GLY A 135 -9.67 11.67 12.98
C GLY A 135 -10.27 12.71 12.02
N LEU A 136 -9.45 13.28 11.14
CA LEU A 136 -9.89 14.24 10.12
C LEU A 136 -10.82 13.60 9.09
N ALA A 137 -10.51 12.39 8.63
CA ALA A 137 -11.35 11.61 7.72
C ALA A 137 -12.72 11.30 8.32
N LYS A 138 -12.79 11.04 9.63
CA LYS A 138 -14.06 10.86 10.36
C LYS A 138 -14.86 12.16 10.46
N SER A 139 -14.19 13.28 10.75
CA SER A 139 -14.85 14.61 10.80
C SER A 139 -15.46 15.00 9.46
N LEU A 140 -14.81 14.65 8.34
CA LEU A 140 -15.36 14.87 7.00
C LEU A 140 -16.67 14.12 6.75
N VAL A 141 -16.75 12.86 7.18
CA VAL A 141 -18.01 12.08 7.11
C VAL A 141 -19.09 12.71 7.99
N GLY A 142 -18.71 13.39 9.06
CA GLY A 142 -19.61 14.18 9.92
C GLY A 142 -20.06 15.53 9.33
N GLY A 143 -19.61 15.90 8.13
CA GLY A 143 -19.97 17.14 7.45
C GLY A 143 -19.09 18.34 7.78
N ASP A 144 -17.97 18.16 8.47
CA ASP A 144 -17.00 19.23 8.70
C ASP A 144 -16.13 19.47 7.45
N ALA A 145 -16.56 20.37 6.59
CA ALA A 145 -15.81 20.74 5.40
C ALA A 145 -14.43 21.37 5.71
N SER A 146 -14.24 21.96 6.89
CA SER A 146 -12.95 22.56 7.27
C SER A 146 -11.87 21.51 7.50
N ALA A 147 -12.26 20.27 7.83
CA ALA A 147 -11.36 19.14 7.98
C ALA A 147 -10.68 18.76 6.65
N ALA A 148 -11.23 19.13 5.50
CA ALA A 148 -10.67 18.78 4.18
C ALA A 148 -9.28 19.40 3.97
N SER A 149 -9.14 20.69 4.27
CA SER A 149 -7.86 21.40 4.12
C SER A 149 -6.80 20.88 5.07
N SER A 150 -7.19 20.51 6.30
CA SER A 150 -6.26 19.88 7.25
C SER A 150 -5.86 18.49 6.77
N LEU A 151 -6.82 17.65 6.35
CA LEU A 151 -6.51 16.30 5.86
C LEU A 151 -5.55 16.34 4.67
N LYS A 152 -5.76 17.24 3.70
CA LYS A 152 -4.84 17.42 2.56
C LYS A 152 -3.41 17.73 3.01
N ARG A 153 -3.26 18.64 3.98
CA ARG A 153 -1.95 19.03 4.51
C ARG A 153 -1.28 17.89 5.26
N GLU A 154 -1.99 17.21 6.15
CA GLU A 154 -1.43 16.10 6.94
C GLU A 154 -1.04 14.92 6.04
N LEU A 155 -1.88 14.54 5.07
CA LEU A 155 -1.55 13.48 4.11
C LEU A 155 -0.34 13.85 3.24
N ALA A 156 -0.27 15.08 2.74
CA ALA A 156 0.86 15.53 1.94
C ALA A 156 2.17 15.48 2.75
N GLY A 157 2.15 15.98 3.98
CA GLY A 157 3.31 15.93 4.88
C GLY A 157 3.72 14.51 5.24
N MET A 158 2.74 13.63 5.53
CA MET A 158 2.99 12.22 5.81
C MET A 158 3.66 11.51 4.62
N MET A 159 3.15 11.72 3.40
CA MET A 159 3.77 11.17 2.19
C MET A 159 5.19 11.69 1.99
N ASP A 160 5.46 12.97 2.23
CA ASP A 160 6.82 13.54 2.12
C ASP A 160 7.79 12.87 3.11
N VAL A 161 7.36 12.60 4.34
CA VAL A 161 8.16 11.89 5.36
C VAL A 161 8.39 10.44 4.97
N LEU A 162 7.34 9.74 4.55
CA LEU A 162 7.42 8.33 4.13
C LEU A 162 8.36 8.11 2.95
N GLU A 163 8.37 9.00 1.95
CA GLU A 163 9.29 8.88 0.81
C GLU A 163 10.76 8.93 1.23
N VAL A 164 11.10 9.84 2.15
CA VAL A 164 12.45 9.92 2.71
C VAL A 164 12.78 8.67 3.53
N HIS A 165 11.80 8.19 4.30
CA HIS A 165 11.94 6.99 5.12
C HIS A 165 12.21 5.75 4.26
N PHE A 166 11.41 5.52 3.21
CA PHE A 166 11.60 4.42 2.28
C PHE A 166 12.96 4.48 1.57
N ASP A 167 13.47 5.66 1.24
CA ASP A 167 14.81 5.79 0.67
C ASP A 167 15.91 5.39 1.68
N MET A 168 15.75 5.71 2.96
CA MET A 168 16.69 5.26 4.01
C MET A 168 16.65 3.74 4.19
N GLU A 169 15.46 3.14 4.19
CA GLU A 169 15.25 1.70 4.32
C GLU A 169 15.74 0.92 3.11
N ASP A 170 15.42 1.40 1.90
CA ASP A 170 15.90 0.85 0.63
C ASP A 170 17.44 0.72 0.65
N GLU A 171 18.14 1.78 1.02
CA GLU A 171 19.61 1.78 1.12
C GLU A 171 20.09 0.83 2.23
N TYR A 172 19.50 0.93 3.42
CA TYR A 172 19.93 0.17 4.58
C TYR A 172 19.72 -1.34 4.40
N TYR A 173 18.50 -1.77 4.08
CA TYR A 173 18.15 -3.19 3.93
C TYR A 173 18.96 -3.84 2.82
N SER A 174 19.06 -3.20 1.64
CA SER A 174 19.86 -3.72 0.54
C SER A 174 21.32 -3.93 0.94
N ARG A 175 21.91 -2.96 1.66
CA ARG A 175 23.30 -3.04 2.13
C ARG A 175 23.47 -4.15 3.16
N VAL A 176 22.60 -4.24 4.16
CA VAL A 176 22.71 -5.27 5.22
C VAL A 176 22.60 -6.68 4.65
N LEU A 177 21.67 -6.91 3.70
CA LEU A 177 21.53 -8.21 3.05
C LEU A 177 22.82 -8.64 2.33
N VAL A 178 23.56 -7.68 1.77
CA VAL A 178 24.86 -7.91 1.12
C VAL A 178 25.97 -8.13 2.16
N ASP A 179 26.11 -7.22 3.13
CA ASP A 179 27.21 -7.20 4.11
C ASP A 179 27.21 -8.46 4.99
N PHE A 180 26.03 -8.99 5.31
CA PHE A 180 25.88 -10.20 6.11
C PHE A 180 25.79 -11.49 5.27
N ASN A 181 25.99 -11.42 3.95
CA ASN A 181 25.90 -12.54 3.02
C ASN A 181 24.58 -13.34 3.16
N VAL A 182 23.49 -12.63 3.42
CA VAL A 182 22.17 -13.24 3.56
C VAL A 182 21.81 -13.90 2.24
N THR A 183 21.21 -15.08 2.29
CA THR A 183 20.67 -15.77 1.12
C THR A 183 19.20 -15.39 0.91
N GLN A 184 18.72 -15.51 -0.33
CA GLN A 184 17.31 -15.27 -0.65
C GLN A 184 16.36 -16.20 0.12
N ALA A 185 16.82 -17.41 0.48
CA ALA A 185 16.03 -18.36 1.24
C ALA A 185 15.88 -17.94 2.72
N GLU A 186 16.92 -17.37 3.33
CA GLU A 186 16.89 -16.88 4.71
C GLU A 186 15.98 -15.66 4.84
N GLU A 187 16.11 -14.69 3.93
CA GLU A 187 15.18 -13.56 3.87
C GLU A 187 13.76 -14.02 3.56
N GLY A 188 13.59 -14.91 2.58
CA GLY A 188 12.28 -15.48 2.24
C GLY A 188 11.59 -16.16 3.44
N ALA A 189 12.35 -16.70 4.39
CA ALA A 189 11.79 -17.22 5.63
C ALA A 189 11.30 -16.11 6.58
N ALA A 190 12.01 -14.98 6.67
CA ALA A 190 11.58 -13.82 7.45
C ALA A 190 10.33 -13.16 6.83
N VAL A 191 10.33 -12.92 5.52
CA VAL A 191 9.16 -12.42 4.75
C VAL A 191 8.00 -13.41 4.82
N GLY A 192 8.29 -14.71 4.84
CA GLY A 192 7.28 -15.75 5.03
C GLY A 192 6.55 -15.63 6.37
N ARG A 193 7.21 -15.17 7.45
CA ARG A 193 6.56 -14.89 8.73
C ARG A 193 5.70 -13.62 8.66
N ILE A 194 6.21 -12.56 8.04
CA ILE A 194 5.44 -11.32 7.79
C ILE A 194 4.10 -11.64 7.10
N ASN A 195 4.16 -12.41 6.01
CA ASN A 195 2.96 -12.81 5.28
C ASN A 195 2.00 -13.69 6.09
N GLN A 196 2.52 -14.48 7.05
CA GLN A 196 1.68 -15.27 7.95
C GLN A 196 0.99 -14.38 9.00
N ASP A 197 1.70 -13.43 9.58
CA ASP A 197 1.21 -12.55 10.63
C ASP A 197 0.18 -11.54 10.09
N MET A 198 0.36 -11.06 8.85
CA MET A 198 -0.64 -10.25 8.14
C MET A 198 -1.97 -10.99 7.92
N GLY A 199 -1.92 -12.32 7.82
CA GLY A 199 -3.08 -13.15 7.50
C GLY A 199 -3.71 -12.85 6.13
N LEU A 200 -4.84 -13.51 5.85
CA LEU A 200 -5.51 -13.37 4.57
C LEU A 200 -6.08 -11.96 4.34
N GLU A 201 -6.48 -11.28 5.40
CA GLU A 201 -7.05 -9.92 5.28
C GLU A 201 -5.98 -8.89 4.93
N GLY A 202 -4.81 -8.93 5.59
CA GLY A 202 -3.68 -8.07 5.22
C GLY A 202 -3.21 -8.37 3.78
N CYS A 203 -3.12 -9.65 3.40
CA CYS A 203 -2.81 -10.01 2.01
C CYS A 203 -3.86 -9.51 1.02
N ARG A 204 -5.16 -9.55 1.34
CA ARG A 204 -6.23 -9.04 0.47
C ARG A 204 -6.03 -7.57 0.13
N VAL A 205 -5.61 -6.76 1.12
CA VAL A 205 -5.45 -5.32 0.94
C VAL A 205 -4.13 -4.97 0.25
N LEU A 206 -3.01 -5.53 0.72
CA LEU A 206 -1.67 -5.14 0.24
C LEU A 206 -1.25 -5.84 -1.06
N LEU A 207 -1.52 -7.13 -1.22
CA LEU A 207 -0.96 -7.92 -2.32
C LEU A 207 -1.40 -7.43 -3.72
N PRO A 208 -2.68 -7.08 -3.97
CA PRO A 208 -3.10 -6.55 -5.27
C PRO A 208 -2.35 -5.25 -5.64
N MET A 209 -2.18 -4.37 -4.67
CA MET A 209 -1.45 -3.11 -4.83
C MET A 209 0.03 -3.36 -5.15
N VAL A 210 0.68 -4.27 -4.41
CA VAL A 210 2.07 -4.68 -4.65
C VAL A 210 2.23 -5.22 -6.06
N VAL A 211 1.40 -6.18 -6.48
CA VAL A 211 1.51 -6.78 -7.81
C VAL A 211 1.22 -5.76 -8.92
N TYR A 212 0.25 -4.86 -8.73
CA TYR A 212 -0.03 -3.77 -9.66
C TYR A 212 1.18 -2.83 -9.82
N ALA A 213 1.79 -2.40 -8.71
CA ALA A 213 2.98 -1.55 -8.74
C ALA A 213 4.20 -2.27 -9.33
N MET A 214 4.42 -3.55 -8.99
CA MET A 214 5.47 -4.39 -9.58
C MET A 214 5.35 -4.50 -11.09
N TYR A 215 4.12 -4.61 -11.60
CA TYR A 215 3.91 -4.54 -13.04
C TYR A 215 4.35 -3.18 -13.61
N ALA A 216 4.02 -2.07 -12.93
CA ALA A 216 4.40 -0.72 -13.35
C ALA A 216 5.92 -0.49 -13.34
N TRP A 217 6.65 -0.93 -12.31
CA TRP A 217 8.10 -0.66 -12.26
C TRP A 217 8.95 -1.73 -12.93
N GLY A 218 8.58 -3.01 -12.77
CA GLY A 218 9.37 -4.17 -13.21
C GLY A 218 8.88 -4.79 -14.53
N GLY A 219 7.58 -4.73 -14.80
CA GLY A 219 6.94 -5.43 -15.91
C GLY A 219 6.50 -6.86 -15.57
N PRO A 220 5.87 -7.57 -16.52
CA PRO A 220 5.27 -8.89 -16.28
C PRO A 220 6.29 -9.96 -15.84
N GLU A 221 7.55 -9.86 -16.28
CA GLU A 221 8.60 -10.82 -15.93
C GLU A 221 8.94 -10.78 -14.44
N VAL A 222 8.92 -9.59 -13.83
CA VAL A 222 9.17 -9.41 -12.40
C VAL A 222 8.00 -9.95 -11.58
N VAL A 223 6.77 -9.72 -12.05
CA VAL A 223 5.55 -10.28 -11.42
C VAL A 223 5.57 -11.80 -11.46
N GLU A 224 5.96 -12.42 -12.58
CA GLU A 224 6.03 -13.89 -12.68
C GLU A 224 7.09 -14.48 -11.75
N GLN A 225 8.23 -13.80 -11.56
CA GLN A 225 9.22 -14.23 -10.57
C GLN A 225 8.68 -14.13 -9.14
N PHE A 226 7.98 -13.04 -8.83
CA PHE A 226 7.37 -12.83 -7.52
C PHE A 226 6.28 -13.84 -7.19
N LYS A 227 5.47 -14.23 -8.18
CA LYS A 227 4.45 -15.27 -8.05
C LYS A 227 4.99 -16.57 -7.46
N GLY A 228 6.23 -16.95 -7.79
CA GLY A 228 6.91 -18.13 -7.23
C GLY A 228 7.13 -18.09 -5.72
N ASN A 229 7.10 -16.90 -5.11
CA ASN A 229 7.29 -16.68 -3.67
C ASN A 229 5.96 -16.58 -2.91
N VAL A 230 4.83 -16.52 -3.61
CA VAL A 230 3.49 -16.42 -2.99
C VAL A 230 2.88 -17.82 -2.87
N PRO A 231 2.32 -18.21 -1.71
CA PRO A 231 1.63 -19.49 -1.57
C PRO A 231 0.54 -19.67 -2.64
N PRO A 232 0.46 -20.82 -3.35
CA PRO A 232 -0.47 -21.00 -4.46
C PRO A 232 -1.95 -20.71 -4.12
N PRO A 233 -2.48 -21.05 -2.92
CA PRO A 233 -3.85 -20.68 -2.56
C PRO A 233 -4.07 -19.16 -2.46
N VAL A 234 -3.07 -18.42 -1.97
CA VAL A 234 -3.12 -16.95 -1.86
C VAL A 234 -3.11 -16.33 -3.25
N TRP A 235 -2.22 -16.80 -4.14
CA TRP A 235 -2.18 -16.32 -5.53
C TRP A 235 -3.47 -16.64 -6.30
N ALA A 236 -4.05 -17.83 -6.10
CA ALA A 236 -5.32 -18.20 -6.70
C ALA A 236 -6.44 -17.24 -6.26
N THR A 237 -6.48 -16.86 -4.98
CA THR A 237 -7.47 -15.92 -4.42
C THR A 237 -7.24 -14.49 -4.93
N LEU A 238 -5.98 -14.09 -5.08
CA LEU A 238 -5.61 -12.84 -5.74
C LEU A 238 -6.21 -12.75 -7.14
N GLU A 239 -6.00 -13.79 -7.97
CA GLU A 239 -6.46 -13.82 -9.36
C GLU A 239 -7.99 -13.97 -9.51
N SER A 240 -8.67 -14.60 -8.54
CA SER A 240 -10.11 -14.85 -8.62
C SER A 240 -10.96 -13.74 -8.04
N ASP A 241 -10.49 -13.06 -6.98
CA ASP A 241 -11.33 -12.18 -6.17
C ASP A 241 -10.64 -10.85 -5.86
N TRP A 242 -9.40 -10.87 -5.36
CA TRP A 242 -8.80 -9.64 -4.79
C TRP A 242 -8.39 -8.62 -5.84
N LEU A 243 -8.00 -9.03 -7.05
CA LEU A 243 -7.73 -8.08 -8.13
C LEU A 243 -9.00 -7.32 -8.56
N ASP A 244 -10.16 -7.98 -8.57
CA ASP A 244 -11.44 -7.35 -8.91
C ASP A 244 -11.88 -6.37 -7.81
N ASP A 245 -11.71 -6.77 -6.55
CA ASP A 245 -11.94 -5.91 -5.38
C ASP A 245 -11.03 -4.67 -5.40
N PHE A 246 -9.72 -4.87 -5.58
CA PHE A 246 -8.75 -3.79 -5.72
C PHE A 246 -9.10 -2.86 -6.88
N PHE A 247 -9.49 -3.40 -8.04
CA PHE A 247 -9.92 -2.58 -9.16
C PHE A 247 -11.14 -1.71 -8.80
N CYS A 248 -12.17 -2.31 -8.21
CA CYS A 248 -13.45 -1.65 -7.98
C CYS A 248 -13.41 -0.67 -6.80
N ASN A 249 -12.77 -1.07 -5.70
CA ASN A 249 -12.85 -0.36 -4.43
C ASN A 249 -11.59 0.45 -4.13
N ASN A 250 -10.47 0.20 -4.81
CA ASN A 250 -9.27 1.02 -4.72
C ASN A 250 -9.06 1.86 -6.00
N LEU A 251 -8.73 1.22 -7.14
CA LEU A 251 -8.33 1.94 -8.36
C LEU A 251 -9.41 2.88 -8.90
N ARG A 252 -10.66 2.42 -8.99
CA ARG A 252 -11.76 3.27 -9.48
C ARG A 252 -12.06 4.42 -8.52
N VAL A 253 -12.01 4.18 -7.22
CA VAL A 253 -12.25 5.22 -6.20
C VAL A 253 -11.19 6.31 -6.31
N ILE A 254 -9.90 5.94 -6.33
CA ILE A 254 -8.83 6.95 -6.43
C ILE A 254 -8.87 7.70 -7.76
N ARG A 255 -9.15 7.02 -8.89
CA ARG A 255 -9.30 7.67 -10.20
C ARG A 255 -10.48 8.63 -10.26
N ARG A 256 -11.60 8.27 -9.65
CA ARG A 256 -12.77 9.14 -9.54
C ARG A 256 -12.46 10.38 -8.69
N LEU A 257 -11.72 10.21 -7.59
CA LEU A 257 -11.25 11.34 -6.75
C LEU A 257 -10.30 12.27 -7.52
N GLN A 258 -9.53 11.75 -8.48
CA GLN A 258 -8.70 12.55 -9.40
C GLN A 258 -9.50 13.29 -10.49
N GLY A 259 -10.84 13.19 -10.51
CA GLY A 259 -11.68 13.77 -11.55
C GLY A 259 -11.51 13.10 -12.93
N ARG A 260 -10.86 11.93 -13.01
CA ARG A 260 -10.76 11.18 -14.26
C ARG A 260 -12.12 10.57 -14.56
N ALA A 261 -12.57 10.72 -15.81
CA ALA A 261 -13.75 10.00 -16.27
C ALA A 261 -13.52 8.49 -16.09
N GLU A 262 -14.53 7.79 -15.55
CA GLU A 262 -14.45 6.33 -15.59
C GLU A 262 -14.41 5.92 -17.07
N PRO A 263 -13.47 5.06 -17.49
CA PRO A 263 -13.57 4.46 -18.80
C PRO A 263 -14.95 3.82 -18.88
N GLU A 264 -15.73 4.17 -19.90
CA GLU A 264 -17.01 3.52 -20.16
C GLU A 264 -16.73 2.02 -20.17
N LEU A 265 -17.39 1.29 -19.25
CA LEU A 265 -17.35 -0.15 -19.29
C LEU A 265 -17.90 -0.51 -20.66
N ALA A 266 -17.07 -1.09 -21.52
CA ALA A 266 -17.53 -1.58 -22.80
C ALA A 266 -18.69 -2.54 -22.51
N GLU A 267 -19.92 -2.12 -22.80
CA GLU A 267 -21.10 -2.94 -22.58
C GLU A 267 -20.95 -4.20 -23.44
N GLY A 268 -20.64 -5.34 -22.80
CA GLY A 268 -20.66 -6.65 -23.44
C GLY A 268 -19.32 -7.27 -23.86
N ALA A 269 -18.23 -7.07 -23.10
CA ALA A 269 -17.01 -7.90 -23.22
C ALA A 269 -17.03 -9.14 -22.32
#